data_AF-A0A2W4NPM0-F1
#
_entry.id   AF-A0A2W4NPM0-F1
#
_cell.length_a   1.000
_cell.length_b   1.000
_cell.length_c   1.000
_cell.angle_alpha   90.00
_cell.angle_beta   90.00
_cell.angle_gamma   90.00
#
_symmetry.space_group_name_H-M   'P 1'
#
loop_
_entity.id
_entity.type
_entity.pdbx_description
1 polymer ?
#
loop_
_entity_poly.entity_id
_entity_poly.type
_entity_poly.pdbx_seq_one_letter_code
_entity_poly.pdbx_strand_id
1 'polypeptide(L)'
;MRTLLLIILLASAQAQVVAQAFQTEEQFLSSLTPNGPLPEKLLATRTVVLYPPALTWKEMQSIQQSFADTGIDAIGWFDMDMLLAGADASRSLALYLTRRNVGHLVFVQKSADGYRFLITPFNSKPSFVDPGQSAWTAEHKELAELLKHVYRTAANSLTRQNFLINSHPEANLAINPIVGRRSEFFAIDLKVDQLAVPKFGDEALDARLAELFATYPFKYQLTEPGMSERELRSKGFLYILRFVHARGSIARQLLGYDANKEASEFTSVAFDGTEPITKTLPADAKVFKFYFKHIESGNVFLGTKWDADSSWDQALWNHLMAFKSELKLN
;
A
#
# COMPACT_ATOMS: atom_id res chain seq x y z
N MET A 1 22.35 37.38 40.30
CA MET A 1 21.19 37.39 39.38
C MET A 1 21.69 36.92 38.02
N ARG A 2 21.70 35.62 37.72
CA ARG A 2 20.59 34.79 37.19
C ARG A 2 19.87 35.42 35.98
N THR A 3 20.33 35.07 34.78
CA THR A 3 19.46 34.83 33.61
C THR A 3 20.21 33.95 32.62
N LEU A 4 19.93 32.64 32.72
CA LEU A 4 20.34 31.62 31.76
C LEU A 4 19.27 31.61 30.67
N LEU A 5 19.63 32.01 29.45
CA LEU A 5 18.71 31.98 28.30
C LEU A 5 18.71 30.55 27.72
N LEU A 6 17.69 29.78 28.07
CA LEU A 6 17.47 28.44 27.55
C LEU A 6 16.78 28.55 26.18
N ILE A 7 17.55 28.39 25.10
CA ILE A 7 16.99 28.29 23.74
C ILE A 7 16.50 26.84 23.58
N ILE A 8 15.20 26.64 23.74
CA ILE A 8 14.53 25.39 23.40
C ILE A 8 14.38 25.37 21.87
N LEU A 9 15.28 24.65 21.19
CA LEU A 9 15.06 24.22 19.81
C LEU A 9 13.91 23.20 19.82
N LEU A 10 12.71 23.66 19.49
CA LEU A 10 11.62 22.78 19.07
C LEU A 10 12.02 22.15 17.73
N ALA A 11 12.58 20.94 17.78
CA ALA A 11 12.63 20.06 16.64
C ALA A 11 11.18 19.65 16.30
N SER A 12 10.56 20.40 15.38
CA SER A 12 9.32 19.97 14.73
C SER A 12 9.63 18.71 13.94
N ALA A 13 9.30 17.55 14.51
CA ALA A 13 9.20 16.31 13.78
C ALA A 13 8.12 16.48 12.71
N GLN A 14 8.54 16.81 11.48
CA GLN A 14 7.67 16.72 10.33
C GLN A 14 7.31 15.24 10.19
N ALA A 15 6.11 14.88 10.65
CA ALA A 15 5.51 13.64 10.23
C ALA A 15 5.42 13.71 8.70
N GLN A 16 6.21 12.92 8.00
CA GLN A 16 6.04 12.71 6.57
C GLN A 16 4.69 12.04 6.41
N VAL A 17 3.69 12.81 6.03
CA VAL A 17 2.36 12.30 5.86
C VAL A 17 2.19 11.82 4.44
N VAL A 18 1.71 10.59 4.32
CA VAL A 18 1.51 9.95 3.02
C VAL A 18 0.26 10.56 2.38
N ALA A 19 0.46 11.29 1.29
CA ALA A 19 -0.61 11.75 0.41
C ALA A 19 -1.45 10.57 -0.11
N GLN A 20 -2.68 10.81 -0.58
CA GLN A 20 -3.45 9.79 -1.31
C GLN A 20 -2.94 9.58 -2.74
N ALA A 21 -1.64 9.74 -2.97
CA ALA A 21 -1.04 9.48 -4.27
C ALA A 21 -0.98 7.97 -4.53
N PHE A 22 -1.48 7.53 -5.68
CA PHE A 22 -1.20 6.20 -6.19
C PHE A 22 0.12 6.26 -6.95
N GLN A 23 1.06 5.37 -6.60
CA GLN A 23 2.39 5.32 -7.20
C GLN A 23 2.59 3.97 -7.88
N THR A 24 3.34 3.96 -8.97
CA THR A 24 3.83 2.71 -9.56
C THR A 24 4.99 2.14 -8.74
N GLU A 25 5.26 0.85 -8.90
CA GLU A 25 6.45 0.21 -8.29
C GLU A 25 7.73 0.96 -8.70
N GLU A 26 7.85 1.34 -9.96
CA GLU A 26 9.00 2.09 -10.48
C GLU A 26 9.15 3.46 -9.81
N GLN A 27 8.05 4.22 -9.68
CA GLN A 27 8.05 5.50 -8.98
C GLN A 27 8.46 5.33 -7.51
N PHE A 28 7.90 4.33 -6.83
CA PHE A 28 8.25 4.04 -5.44
C PHE A 28 9.73 3.68 -5.30
N LEU A 29 10.24 2.75 -6.11
CA LEU A 29 11.63 2.29 -6.03
C LEU A 29 12.64 3.34 -6.50
N SER A 30 12.25 4.26 -7.39
CA SER A 30 13.09 5.40 -7.80
C SER A 30 13.39 6.38 -6.68
N SER A 31 12.62 6.33 -5.58
CA SER A 31 12.90 7.13 -4.38
C SER A 31 14.14 6.65 -3.62
N LEU A 32 14.61 5.42 -3.87
CA LEU A 32 15.81 4.87 -3.25
C LEU A 32 17.06 5.23 -4.05
N THR A 33 18.16 5.53 -3.35
CA THR A 33 19.46 5.69 -3.99
C THR A 33 20.15 4.32 -4.11
N PRO A 34 20.39 3.80 -5.34
CA PRO A 34 20.99 2.49 -5.54
C PRO A 34 22.48 2.47 -5.19
N ASN A 35 23.08 1.28 -5.20
CA ASN A 35 24.50 1.04 -4.95
C ASN A 35 24.98 1.49 -3.55
N GLY A 36 24.09 1.45 -2.56
CA GLY A 36 24.43 1.59 -1.15
C GLY A 36 25.22 0.40 -0.60
N PRO A 37 25.82 0.53 0.60
CA PRO A 37 26.39 -0.61 1.31
C PRO A 37 25.29 -1.59 1.73
N LEU A 38 25.65 -2.87 1.86
CA LEU A 38 24.74 -3.88 2.41
C LEU A 38 24.39 -3.51 3.87
N PRO A 39 23.11 -3.54 4.28
CA PRO A 39 22.73 -3.13 5.63
C PRO A 39 23.42 -3.96 6.73
N GLU A 40 24.07 -3.29 7.69
CA GLU A 40 24.94 -3.90 8.71
C GLU A 40 24.25 -4.98 9.56
N LYS A 41 22.93 -4.88 9.76
CA LYS A 41 22.15 -5.78 10.62
C LYS A 41 21.31 -6.80 9.84
N LEU A 42 21.58 -6.97 8.54
CA LEU A 42 20.78 -7.84 7.69
C LEU A 42 20.75 -9.29 8.18
N LEU A 43 21.88 -9.84 8.65
CA LEU A 43 21.99 -11.22 9.16
C LEU A 43 21.66 -11.39 10.65
N ALA A 44 21.24 -10.30 11.30
CA ALA A 44 20.90 -10.27 12.72
C ALA A 44 19.42 -9.95 12.99
N THR A 45 18.69 -9.50 11.97
CA THR A 45 17.31 -9.04 12.10
C THR A 45 16.42 -9.66 11.05
N ARG A 46 15.11 -9.54 11.26
CA ARG A 46 14.10 -10.10 10.36
C ARG A 46 13.97 -9.24 9.11
N THR A 47 13.76 -9.93 8.00
CA THR A 47 13.62 -9.36 6.67
C THR A 47 12.25 -9.74 6.12
N VAL A 48 11.65 -8.83 5.35
CA VAL A 48 10.49 -9.15 4.53
C VAL A 48 10.82 -8.93 3.06
N VAL A 49 10.32 -9.84 2.23
CA VAL A 49 10.53 -9.81 0.78
C VAL A 49 9.27 -9.30 0.11
N LEU A 50 9.45 -8.32 -0.76
CA LEU A 50 8.41 -7.72 -1.59
C LEU A 50 8.66 -8.13 -3.03
N TYR A 51 7.66 -8.75 -3.65
CA TYR A 51 7.84 -9.43 -4.93
C TYR A 51 6.81 -8.96 -5.97
N PRO A 52 7.18 -9.01 -7.27
CA PRO A 52 6.29 -8.64 -8.36
C PRO A 52 5.44 -9.86 -8.76
N PRO A 53 4.26 -9.66 -9.37
CA PRO A 53 3.37 -10.75 -9.77
C PRO A 53 4.00 -11.75 -10.77
N ALA A 54 5.02 -11.33 -11.51
CA ALA A 54 5.74 -12.18 -12.47
C ALA A 54 6.67 -13.22 -11.80
N LEU A 55 6.91 -13.12 -10.49
CA LEU A 55 7.77 -14.05 -9.76
C LEU A 55 7.00 -15.34 -9.46
N THR A 56 7.57 -16.47 -9.89
CA THR A 56 6.96 -17.78 -9.73
C THR A 56 7.25 -18.37 -8.35
N TRP A 57 6.40 -19.28 -7.89
CA TRP A 57 6.60 -19.98 -6.62
C TRP A 57 7.96 -20.70 -6.53
N LYS A 58 8.42 -21.31 -7.62
CA LYS A 58 9.72 -21.99 -7.68
C LYS A 58 10.90 -21.02 -7.49
N GLU A 59 10.80 -19.82 -8.05
CA GLU A 59 11.79 -18.76 -7.85
C GLU A 59 11.77 -18.28 -6.41
N MET A 60 10.58 -18.06 -5.82
CA MET A 60 10.46 -17.71 -4.39
C MET A 60 11.10 -18.75 -3.47
N GLN A 61 10.87 -20.04 -3.73
CA GLN A 61 11.51 -21.13 -2.98
C GLN A 61 13.04 -21.10 -3.12
N SER A 62 13.54 -20.86 -4.33
CA SER A 62 14.98 -20.78 -4.59
C SER A 62 15.63 -19.61 -3.84
N ILE A 63 14.96 -18.45 -3.83
CA ILE A 63 15.40 -17.26 -3.09
C ILE A 63 15.38 -17.52 -1.59
N GLN A 64 14.28 -18.06 -1.06
CA GLN A 64 14.15 -18.34 0.37
C GLN A 64 15.23 -19.31 0.85
N GLN A 65 15.48 -20.39 0.11
CA GLN A 65 16.53 -21.34 0.45
C GLN A 65 17.91 -20.65 0.47
N SER A 66 18.23 -19.86 -0.55
CA SER A 66 19.49 -19.12 -0.59
C SER A 66 19.62 -18.08 0.53
N PHE A 67 18.52 -17.43 0.92
CA PHE A 67 18.50 -16.50 2.05
C PHE A 67 18.77 -17.24 3.37
N ALA A 68 18.16 -18.40 3.58
CA ALA A 68 18.44 -19.25 4.75
C ALA A 68 19.90 -19.70 4.82
N ASP A 69 20.49 -20.08 3.68
CA ASP A 69 21.90 -20.47 3.58
C ASP A 69 22.83 -19.28 3.88
N THR A 70 22.47 -18.08 3.39
CA THR A 70 23.21 -16.83 3.61
C THR A 70 23.11 -16.33 5.06
N GLY A 71 22.01 -16.63 5.76
CA GLY A 71 21.74 -16.08 7.09
C GLY A 71 20.73 -14.93 7.10
N ILE A 72 20.06 -14.66 5.97
CA ILE A 72 19.01 -13.65 5.86
C ILE A 72 17.68 -14.26 6.32
N ASP A 73 17.12 -13.73 7.41
CA ASP A 73 15.87 -14.24 8.00
C ASP A 73 14.64 -13.63 7.32
N ALA A 74 14.26 -14.15 6.15
CA ALA A 74 13.04 -13.75 5.45
C ALA A 74 11.81 -14.41 6.09
N ILE A 75 11.03 -13.62 6.84
CA ILE A 75 9.89 -14.09 7.66
C ILE A 75 8.51 -13.88 7.00
N GLY A 76 8.49 -13.38 5.77
CA GLY A 76 7.24 -13.08 5.08
C GLY A 76 7.48 -12.54 3.68
N TRP A 77 6.59 -12.92 2.77
CA TRP A 77 6.56 -12.50 1.38
C TRP A 77 5.25 -11.77 1.12
N PHE A 78 5.33 -10.54 0.62
CA PHE A 78 4.14 -9.77 0.24
C PHE A 78 4.25 -9.32 -1.21
N ASP A 79 3.11 -9.34 -1.88
CA ASP A 79 2.99 -8.82 -3.23
C ASP A 79 3.21 -7.30 -3.22
N MET A 80 3.96 -6.78 -4.19
CA MET A 80 4.25 -5.35 -4.28
C MET A 80 2.98 -4.50 -4.39
N ASP A 81 1.93 -5.02 -5.03
CA ASP A 81 0.65 -4.31 -5.14
C ASP A 81 -0.03 -4.13 -3.80
N MET A 82 0.24 -5.01 -2.83
CA MET A 82 -0.32 -4.90 -1.48
C MET A 82 0.29 -3.72 -0.70
N LEU A 83 1.58 -3.45 -0.93
CA LEU A 83 2.27 -2.31 -0.35
C LEU A 83 1.74 -0.99 -0.91
N LEU A 84 1.50 -0.96 -2.22
CA LEU A 84 1.07 0.21 -2.98
C LEU A 84 -0.45 0.38 -3.07
N ALA A 85 -1.20 -0.53 -2.44
CA ALA A 85 -2.66 -0.58 -2.51
C ALA A 85 -3.36 0.66 -1.97
N GLY A 86 -2.72 1.50 -1.16
CA GLY A 86 -3.28 2.74 -0.64
C GLY A 86 -3.10 2.90 0.87
N ALA A 87 -3.49 4.06 1.39
CA ALA A 87 -3.10 4.52 2.73
C ALA A 87 -3.42 3.55 3.88
N ASP A 88 -4.58 2.87 3.84
CA ASP A 88 -4.97 1.93 4.89
C ASP A 88 -4.23 0.59 4.78
N ALA A 89 -4.00 0.10 3.55
CA ALA A 89 -3.21 -1.11 3.32
C ALA A 89 -1.73 -0.92 3.72
N SER A 90 -1.11 0.17 3.26
CA SER A 90 0.27 0.52 3.61
C SER A 90 0.45 0.67 5.12
N ARG A 91 -0.50 1.31 5.80
CA ARG A 91 -0.46 1.47 7.27
C ARG A 91 -0.57 0.14 8.00
N SER A 92 -1.51 -0.72 7.61
CA SER A 92 -1.69 -2.02 8.26
C SER A 92 -0.52 -2.97 8.00
N LEU A 93 0.06 -2.96 6.80
CA LEU A 93 1.28 -3.69 6.50
C LEU A 93 2.45 -3.16 7.34
N ALA A 94 2.70 -1.85 7.36
CA ALA A 94 3.77 -1.28 8.19
C ALA A 94 3.62 -1.62 9.68
N LEU A 95 2.39 -1.61 10.21
CA LEU A 95 2.10 -2.01 11.58
C LEU A 95 2.37 -3.51 11.81
N TYR A 96 2.00 -4.36 10.85
CA TYR A 96 2.32 -5.79 10.88
C TYR A 96 3.83 -6.02 10.93
N LEU A 97 4.59 -5.38 10.04
CA LEU A 97 6.04 -5.48 9.97
C LEU A 97 6.72 -5.00 11.25
N THR A 98 6.26 -3.87 11.79
CA THR A 98 6.76 -3.31 13.05
C THR A 98 6.52 -4.27 14.22
N ARG A 99 5.31 -4.83 14.35
CA ARG A 99 4.99 -5.82 15.40
C ARG A 99 5.81 -7.11 15.28
N ARG A 100 6.23 -7.46 14.07
CA ARG A 100 7.08 -8.61 13.78
C ARG A 100 8.58 -8.29 13.93
N ASN A 101 8.95 -7.08 14.35
CA ASN A 101 10.34 -6.61 14.47
C ASN A 101 11.14 -6.78 13.18
N VAL A 102 10.52 -6.47 12.04
CA VAL A 102 11.20 -6.45 10.74
C VAL A 102 12.17 -5.28 10.72
N GLY A 103 13.44 -5.55 10.42
CA GLY A 103 14.49 -4.54 10.31
C GLY A 103 14.81 -4.15 8.87
N HIS A 104 14.55 -5.04 7.91
CA HIS A 104 14.96 -4.85 6.51
C HIS A 104 13.86 -5.26 5.53
N LEU A 105 13.89 -4.63 4.37
CA LEU A 105 13.08 -4.96 3.21
C LEU A 105 13.99 -5.40 2.06
N VAL A 106 13.53 -6.41 1.32
CA VAL A 106 14.12 -6.82 0.06
C VAL A 106 13.07 -6.63 -1.01
N PHE A 107 13.32 -5.74 -1.96
CA PHE A 107 12.51 -5.60 -3.17
C PHE A 107 13.10 -6.48 -4.26
N VAL A 108 12.31 -7.44 -4.73
CA VAL A 108 12.65 -8.26 -5.88
C VAL A 108 12.03 -7.61 -7.11
N GLN A 109 12.79 -7.47 -8.17
CA GLN A 109 12.30 -7.09 -9.48
C GLN A 109 12.62 -8.19 -10.48
N LYS A 110 11.72 -8.41 -11.43
CA LYS A 110 11.87 -9.38 -12.52
C LYS A 110 11.44 -8.74 -13.82
N SER A 111 12.31 -8.77 -14.81
CA SER A 111 12.05 -8.29 -16.18
C SER A 111 12.56 -9.31 -17.20
N ALA A 112 12.40 -9.01 -18.50
CA ALA A 112 12.97 -9.82 -19.56
C ALA A 112 14.52 -9.89 -19.50
N ASP A 113 15.15 -8.85 -18.93
CA ASP A 113 16.60 -8.72 -18.85
C ASP A 113 17.21 -9.43 -17.62
N GLY A 114 16.38 -9.84 -16.66
CA GLY A 114 16.81 -10.60 -15.50
C GLY A 114 16.13 -10.23 -14.18
N TYR A 115 16.88 -10.42 -13.12
CA TYR A 115 16.48 -10.19 -11.73
C TYR A 115 17.28 -9.06 -11.13
N ARG A 116 16.64 -8.27 -10.28
CA ARG A 116 17.31 -7.24 -9.48
C ARG A 116 16.79 -7.24 -8.06
N PHE A 117 17.69 -7.17 -7.09
CA PHE A 117 17.36 -7.01 -5.68
C PHE A 117 17.75 -5.62 -5.21
N LEU A 118 16.87 -5.01 -4.41
CA LEU A 118 17.17 -3.82 -3.61
C LEU A 118 16.98 -4.17 -2.14
N ILE A 119 18.02 -4.04 -1.33
CA ILE A 119 18.00 -4.37 0.10
C ILE A 119 18.24 -3.11 0.90
N THR A 120 17.32 -2.79 1.82
CA THR A 120 17.37 -1.54 2.57
C THR A 120 16.69 -1.67 3.93
N PRO A 121 17.04 -0.84 4.94
CA PRO A 121 16.34 -0.83 6.23
C PRO A 121 14.86 -0.45 6.10
N PHE A 122 14.01 -1.03 6.94
CA PHE A 122 12.61 -0.59 7.09
C PHE A 122 12.56 0.62 8.04
N ASN A 123 11.94 1.72 7.63
CA ASN A 123 11.86 2.94 8.45
C ASN A 123 10.78 2.89 9.56
N SER A 124 10.07 1.77 9.71
CA SER A 124 8.98 1.60 10.69
C SER A 124 7.77 2.55 10.51
N LYS A 125 7.62 3.15 9.32
CA LYS A 125 6.51 4.04 8.96
C LYS A 125 5.70 3.45 7.80
N PRO A 126 4.46 3.94 7.56
CA PRO A 126 3.67 3.57 6.38
C PRO A 126 4.31 3.93 5.03
N SER A 127 5.36 4.76 5.01
CA SER A 127 6.16 5.02 3.81
C SER A 127 7.18 3.92 3.51
N PHE A 128 7.44 3.01 4.46
CA PHE A 128 8.39 1.89 4.40
C PHE A 128 9.87 2.25 4.32
N VAL A 129 10.20 3.27 3.54
CA VAL A 129 11.53 3.81 3.33
C VAL A 129 11.45 5.33 3.37
N ASP A 130 12.54 5.99 3.72
CA ASP A 130 12.64 7.45 3.62
C ASP A 130 13.05 7.84 2.17
N PRO A 131 12.58 8.98 1.62
CA PRO A 131 13.02 9.46 0.31
C PRO A 131 14.54 9.68 0.28
N GLY A 132 15.20 9.18 -0.76
CA GLY A 132 16.66 9.22 -0.91
C GLY A 132 17.41 8.19 -0.04
N GLN A 133 16.71 7.25 0.58
CA GLN A 133 17.33 6.22 1.41
C GLN A 133 18.24 5.30 0.58
N SER A 134 19.40 4.97 1.13
CA SER A 134 20.36 4.08 0.49
C SER A 134 19.86 2.64 0.45
N ALA A 135 19.96 2.02 -0.72
CA ALA A 135 19.66 0.61 -0.92
C ALA A 135 20.85 -0.08 -1.56
N TRP A 136 21.26 -1.22 -0.99
CA TRP A 136 22.19 -2.11 -1.68
C TRP A 136 21.48 -2.74 -2.86
N THR A 137 22.15 -2.78 -4.01
CA THR A 137 21.56 -3.29 -5.24
C THR A 137 22.46 -4.31 -5.91
N ALA A 138 21.85 -5.38 -6.41
CA ALA A 138 22.49 -6.32 -7.30
C ALA A 138 21.52 -6.80 -8.36
N GLU A 139 22.03 -7.04 -9.55
CA GLU A 139 21.26 -7.51 -10.69
C GLU A 139 22.03 -8.58 -11.46
N HIS A 140 21.29 -9.51 -12.06
CA HIS A 140 21.85 -10.51 -12.94
C HIS A 140 20.74 -11.13 -13.80
N LYS A 141 21.08 -11.57 -15.01
CA LYS A 141 20.16 -12.25 -15.92
C LYS A 141 19.61 -13.56 -15.33
N GLU A 142 20.52 -14.36 -14.79
CA GLU A 142 20.24 -15.63 -14.11
C GLU A 142 20.08 -15.45 -12.59
N LEU A 143 18.96 -15.91 -12.04
CA LEU A 143 18.67 -15.83 -10.60
C LEU A 143 19.75 -16.53 -9.75
N ALA A 144 20.26 -17.67 -10.20
CA ALA A 144 21.25 -18.44 -9.45
C ALA A 144 22.55 -17.66 -9.22
N GLU A 145 23.00 -16.88 -10.20
CA GLU A 145 24.21 -16.06 -10.07
C GLU A 145 23.96 -14.82 -9.21
N LEU A 146 22.76 -14.21 -9.29
CA LEU A 146 22.36 -13.14 -8.35
C LEU A 146 22.41 -13.63 -6.90
N LEU A 147 21.88 -14.82 -6.64
CA LEU A 147 21.87 -15.43 -5.31
C LEU A 147 23.29 -15.74 -4.80
N LYS A 148 24.18 -16.25 -5.66
CA LYS A 148 25.61 -16.42 -5.32
C LYS A 148 26.27 -15.08 -4.99
N HIS A 149 25.94 -14.02 -5.72
CA HIS A 149 26.46 -12.68 -5.45
C HIS A 149 25.99 -12.18 -4.08
N VAL A 150 24.69 -12.29 -3.77
CA VAL A 150 24.14 -11.96 -2.43
C VAL A 150 24.88 -12.72 -1.33
N TYR A 151 25.03 -14.04 -1.48
CA TYR A 151 25.72 -14.89 -0.51
C TYR A 151 27.17 -14.44 -0.28
N ARG A 152 27.96 -14.25 -1.35
CA ARG A 152 29.37 -13.85 -1.27
C ARG A 152 29.51 -12.47 -0.61
N THR A 153 28.68 -11.52 -1.00
CA THR A 153 28.71 -10.17 -0.44
C THR A 153 28.38 -10.19 1.05
N ALA A 154 27.31 -10.87 1.45
CA ALA A 154 26.92 -10.98 2.86
C ALA A 154 27.97 -11.73 3.70
N ALA A 155 28.49 -12.87 3.21
CA ALA A 155 29.50 -13.65 3.93
C ALA A 155 30.82 -12.90 4.13
N ASN A 156 31.19 -12.01 3.19
CA ASN A 156 32.42 -11.23 3.26
C ASN A 156 32.26 -9.93 4.09
N SER A 157 31.05 -9.41 4.23
CA SER A 157 30.79 -8.10 4.87
C SER A 157 30.13 -8.19 6.23
N LEU A 158 29.42 -9.28 6.53
CA LEU A 158 28.58 -9.42 7.72
C LEU A 158 28.88 -10.72 8.47
N THR A 159 28.66 -10.70 9.79
CA THR A 159 28.70 -11.91 10.61
C THR A 159 27.30 -12.49 10.75
N ARG A 160 27.13 -13.78 10.45
CA ARG A 160 25.88 -14.50 10.66
C ARG A 160 25.55 -14.57 12.15
N GLN A 161 24.37 -14.08 12.53
CA GLN A 161 23.89 -14.13 13.92
C GLN A 161 22.62 -14.96 14.08
N ASN A 162 21.86 -15.15 12.99
CA ASN A 162 20.69 -16.02 13.00
C ASN A 162 20.98 -17.42 12.40
N PHE A 163 20.62 -18.46 13.15
CA PHE A 163 20.77 -19.87 12.78
C PHE A 163 19.42 -20.60 12.65
N LEU A 164 18.32 -19.98 13.06
CA LEU A 164 16.97 -20.53 12.95
C LEU A 164 16.20 -19.73 11.90
N ILE A 165 16.43 -20.06 10.64
CA ILE A 165 15.82 -19.37 9.50
C ILE A 165 14.93 -20.35 8.76
N ASN A 166 13.71 -19.93 8.43
CA ASN A 166 12.79 -20.73 7.63
C ASN A 166 13.34 -20.87 6.20
N SER A 167 13.32 -22.09 5.65
CA SER A 167 13.71 -22.37 4.26
C SER A 167 12.55 -22.31 3.27
N HIS A 168 11.31 -22.14 3.74
CA HIS A 168 10.10 -22.10 2.91
C HIS A 168 9.47 -20.70 2.91
N PRO A 169 9.10 -20.17 1.73
CA PRO A 169 8.54 -18.83 1.63
C PRO A 169 7.14 -18.76 2.26
N GLU A 170 6.94 -17.83 3.19
CA GLU A 170 5.64 -17.55 3.80
C GLU A 170 4.89 -16.44 3.05
N ALA A 171 4.14 -16.80 2.00
CA ALA A 171 3.45 -15.82 1.12
C ALA A 171 1.93 -15.68 1.38
N ASN A 172 1.33 -16.58 2.15
CA ASN A 172 -0.12 -16.56 2.43
C ASN A 172 -0.47 -15.76 3.70
N LEU A 173 0.28 -14.69 3.98
CA LEU A 173 0.09 -13.87 5.17
C LEU A 173 -1.07 -12.89 4.95
N ALA A 174 -2.17 -13.10 5.67
CA ALA A 174 -3.32 -12.21 5.61
C ALA A 174 -3.07 -10.91 6.39
N ILE A 175 -3.26 -9.77 5.73
CA ILE A 175 -3.30 -8.46 6.40
C ILE A 175 -4.68 -7.90 6.19
N ASN A 176 -5.31 -7.52 7.30
CA ASN A 176 -6.60 -6.86 7.28
C ASN A 176 -6.40 -5.33 7.37
N PRO A 177 -6.61 -4.56 6.29
CA PRO A 177 -6.53 -3.11 6.35
C PRO A 177 -7.71 -2.47 7.09
N ILE A 178 -8.83 -3.18 7.24
CA ILE A 178 -10.04 -2.69 7.90
C ILE A 178 -9.93 -2.95 9.41
N VAL A 179 -9.75 -1.88 10.18
CA VAL A 179 -9.65 -1.95 11.66
C VAL A 179 -11.03 -2.15 12.31
N GLY A 180 -12.04 -1.46 11.80
CA GLY A 180 -13.42 -1.55 12.30
C GLY A 180 -14.23 -2.63 11.61
N ARG A 181 -15.54 -2.41 11.50
CA ARG A 181 -16.45 -3.30 10.76
C ARG A 181 -16.45 -2.96 9.28
N ARG A 182 -16.52 -4.01 8.46
CA ARG A 182 -16.79 -3.93 7.03
C ARG A 182 -18.32 -3.97 6.80
N SER A 183 -18.81 -3.07 5.98
CA SER A 183 -20.23 -2.98 5.61
C SER A 183 -20.40 -2.90 4.10
N GLU A 184 -21.24 -3.77 3.55
CA GLU A 184 -21.62 -3.81 2.12
C GLU A 184 -22.84 -2.93 1.85
N PHE A 185 -22.81 -1.72 2.39
CA PHE A 185 -23.79 -0.67 2.17
C PHE A 185 -23.11 0.67 2.44
N PHE A 186 -23.72 1.76 1.98
CA PHE A 186 -23.21 3.10 2.22
C PHE A 186 -23.63 3.66 3.57
N ALA A 187 -22.75 4.44 4.20
CA ALA A 187 -23.06 5.10 5.47
C ALA A 187 -24.20 6.13 5.28
N ILE A 188 -25.34 5.89 5.92
CA ILE A 188 -26.50 6.80 5.88
C ILE A 188 -26.17 8.13 6.58
N ASP A 189 -25.29 8.10 7.58
CA ASP A 189 -24.91 9.26 8.37
C ASP A 189 -24.17 10.33 7.55
N LEU A 190 -23.61 9.99 6.38
CA LEU A 190 -23.05 10.94 5.41
C LEU A 190 -24.06 11.99 4.91
N LYS A 191 -25.36 11.78 5.14
CA LYS A 191 -26.40 12.80 4.90
C LYS A 191 -26.23 14.04 5.79
N VAL A 192 -25.66 13.85 6.98
CA VAL A 192 -25.54 14.89 8.03
C VAL A 192 -24.07 15.19 8.30
N ASP A 193 -23.25 14.16 8.37
CA ASP A 193 -21.85 14.22 8.78
C ASP A 193 -20.95 14.66 7.63
N GLN A 194 -19.88 15.38 7.99
CA GLN A 194 -18.97 15.95 7.00
C GLN A 194 -17.95 14.92 6.51
N LEU A 195 -17.86 14.80 5.18
CA LEU A 195 -16.87 13.96 4.49
C LEU A 195 -15.59 14.73 4.16
N ALA A 196 -14.45 14.20 4.60
CA ALA A 196 -13.14 14.60 4.11
C ALA A 196 -12.83 13.89 2.79
N VAL A 197 -12.46 14.66 1.77
CA VAL A 197 -12.01 14.15 0.48
C VAL A 197 -10.56 14.59 0.29
N PRO A 198 -9.56 13.75 0.58
CA PRO A 198 -8.17 14.14 0.42
C PRO A 198 -7.81 14.33 -1.06
N LYS A 199 -7.16 15.44 -1.35
CA LYS A 199 -6.54 15.72 -2.64
C LYS A 199 -5.44 14.70 -2.94
N PHE A 200 -5.17 14.51 -4.23
CA PHE A 200 -4.04 13.72 -4.73
C PHE A 200 -2.72 14.47 -4.59
N GLY A 201 -2.76 15.81 -4.62
CA GLY A 201 -1.57 16.66 -4.58
C GLY A 201 -0.98 16.97 -5.97
N ASP A 202 -1.75 16.68 -7.02
CA ASP A 202 -1.48 17.07 -8.40
C ASP A 202 -2.62 18.00 -8.87
N GLU A 203 -2.28 19.14 -9.44
CA GLU A 203 -3.25 20.20 -9.77
C GLU A 203 -4.32 19.73 -10.78
N ALA A 204 -3.93 18.94 -11.77
CA ALA A 204 -4.86 18.44 -12.79
C ALA A 204 -5.78 17.36 -12.21
N LEU A 205 -5.24 16.43 -11.41
CA LEU A 205 -6.05 15.41 -10.73
C LEU A 205 -6.99 16.03 -9.70
N ASP A 206 -6.53 17.04 -8.96
CA ASP A 206 -7.32 17.73 -7.94
C ASP A 206 -8.45 18.55 -8.55
N ALA A 207 -8.22 19.19 -9.71
CA ALA A 207 -9.27 19.86 -10.47
C ALA A 207 -10.35 18.86 -10.92
N ARG A 208 -9.94 17.71 -11.49
CA ARG A 208 -10.85 16.65 -11.91
C ARG A 208 -11.62 16.04 -10.73
N LEU A 209 -10.95 15.86 -9.59
CA LEU A 209 -11.58 15.39 -8.35
C LEU A 209 -12.67 16.36 -7.88
N ALA A 210 -12.41 17.66 -7.94
CA ALA A 210 -13.37 18.70 -7.58
C ALA A 210 -14.60 18.69 -8.49
N GLU A 211 -14.42 18.52 -9.81
CA GLU A 211 -15.51 18.38 -10.78
C GLU A 211 -16.41 17.18 -10.46
N LEU A 212 -15.83 16.00 -10.22
CA LEU A 212 -16.61 14.80 -9.91
C LEU A 212 -17.40 14.97 -8.61
N PHE A 213 -16.76 15.51 -7.57
CA PHE A 213 -17.41 15.72 -6.28
C PHE A 213 -18.46 16.85 -6.28
N ALA A 214 -18.50 17.71 -7.30
CA ALA A 214 -19.60 18.68 -7.44
C ALA A 214 -20.98 17.99 -7.58
N THR A 215 -21.01 16.72 -7.99
CA THR A 215 -22.23 15.91 -8.05
C THR A 215 -22.62 15.26 -6.71
N TYR A 216 -21.75 15.33 -5.70
CA TYR A 216 -22.00 14.77 -4.38
C TYR A 216 -23.03 15.62 -3.62
N PRO A 217 -24.14 15.03 -3.14
CA PRO A 217 -25.30 15.80 -2.66
C PRO A 217 -25.18 16.30 -1.20
N PHE A 218 -24.14 15.92 -0.46
CA PHE A 218 -24.01 16.22 0.97
C PHE A 218 -22.75 17.03 1.29
N LYS A 219 -22.56 17.35 2.58
CA LYS A 219 -21.43 18.16 3.04
C LYS A 219 -20.11 17.41 2.86
N TYR A 220 -19.23 17.96 2.04
CA TYR A 220 -17.86 17.49 1.88
C TYR A 220 -16.88 18.67 1.87
N GLN A 221 -15.60 18.35 2.06
CA GLN A 221 -14.53 19.32 1.83
C GLN A 221 -13.32 18.61 1.22
N LEU A 222 -12.74 19.22 0.19
CA LEU A 222 -11.44 18.83 -0.33
C LEU A 222 -10.37 19.22 0.69
N THR A 223 -9.64 18.23 1.19
CA THR A 223 -8.62 18.39 2.23
C THR A 223 -7.22 18.26 1.64
N GLU A 224 -6.24 18.90 2.28
CA GLU A 224 -4.85 18.83 1.84
C GLU A 224 -4.33 17.38 1.83
N PRO A 225 -3.47 17.04 0.84
CA PRO A 225 -2.93 15.70 0.73
C PRO A 225 -2.13 15.36 1.98
N GLY A 226 -2.31 14.14 2.49
CA GLY A 226 -1.58 13.68 3.66
C GLY A 226 -1.98 14.43 4.93
N MET A 227 -3.26 14.73 5.15
CA MET A 227 -3.72 15.08 6.50
C MET A 227 -3.92 13.81 7.32
N SER A 228 -3.45 13.79 8.56
CA SER A 228 -3.66 12.63 9.44
C SER A 228 -5.14 12.51 9.84
N GLU A 229 -5.59 11.29 10.12
CA GLU A 229 -6.97 11.04 10.60
C GLU A 229 -7.27 11.80 11.90
N ARG A 230 -6.26 11.99 12.76
CA ARG A 230 -6.38 12.80 13.98
C ARG A 230 -6.62 14.29 13.68
N GLU A 231 -5.89 14.84 12.72
CA GLU A 231 -6.06 16.24 12.31
C GLU A 231 -7.41 16.46 11.63
N LEU A 232 -7.84 15.53 10.76
CA LEU A 232 -9.16 15.58 10.14
C LEU A 232 -10.26 15.57 11.20
N ARG A 233 -10.16 14.68 12.20
CA ARG A 233 -11.11 14.65 13.32
C ARG A 233 -11.15 15.97 14.09
N SER A 234 -9.98 16.58 14.35
CA SER A 234 -9.92 17.88 15.03
C SER A 234 -10.58 19.03 14.24
N LYS A 235 -10.72 18.87 12.92
CA LYS A 235 -11.42 19.80 12.03
C LYS A 235 -12.91 19.47 11.84
N GLY A 236 -13.43 18.48 12.56
CA GLY A 236 -14.86 18.12 12.54
C GLY A 236 -15.25 17.08 11.49
N PHE A 237 -14.30 16.51 10.75
CA PHE A 237 -14.60 15.40 9.83
C PHE A 237 -14.84 14.10 10.60
N LEU A 238 -15.92 13.41 10.25
CA LEU A 238 -16.24 12.08 10.79
C LEU A 238 -15.96 10.97 9.78
N TYR A 239 -16.01 11.28 8.49
CA TYR A 239 -15.74 10.36 7.41
C TYR A 239 -14.58 10.83 6.53
N ILE A 240 -13.90 9.87 5.92
CA ILE A 240 -12.88 10.11 4.90
C ILE A 240 -13.10 9.20 3.69
N LEU A 241 -12.98 9.76 2.49
CA LEU A 241 -12.90 8.98 1.26
C LEU A 241 -11.53 8.30 1.18
N ARG A 242 -11.53 7.02 0.89
CA ARG A 242 -10.32 6.21 0.66
C ARG A 242 -10.49 5.40 -0.62
N PHE A 243 -9.39 4.86 -1.11
CA PHE A 243 -9.40 3.88 -2.20
C PHE A 243 -8.42 2.74 -1.94
N VAL A 244 -8.64 1.65 -2.65
CA VAL A 244 -7.62 0.63 -2.92
C VAL A 244 -7.25 0.67 -4.40
N HIS A 245 -5.96 0.71 -4.70
CA HIS A 245 -5.40 0.63 -6.06
C HIS A 245 -4.42 -0.54 -6.18
N ALA A 246 -4.92 -1.69 -6.64
CA ALA A 246 -4.15 -2.92 -6.78
C ALA A 246 -4.76 -3.80 -7.88
N ARG A 247 -4.12 -4.92 -8.22
CA ARG A 247 -4.79 -5.97 -9.01
C ARG A 247 -6.10 -6.36 -8.37
N GLY A 248 -7.13 -6.62 -9.18
CA GLY A 248 -8.48 -6.89 -8.67
C GLY A 248 -8.56 -8.02 -7.65
N SER A 249 -7.76 -9.08 -7.81
CA SER A 249 -7.63 -10.16 -6.83
C SER A 249 -7.14 -9.67 -5.46
N ILE A 250 -6.07 -8.88 -5.43
CA ILE A 250 -5.50 -8.28 -4.23
C ILE A 250 -6.45 -7.24 -3.62
N ALA A 251 -7.07 -6.40 -4.45
CA ALA A 251 -8.01 -5.38 -4.00
C ALA A 251 -9.23 -6.01 -3.29
N ARG A 252 -9.78 -7.09 -3.85
CA ARG A 252 -10.87 -7.86 -3.24
C ARG A 252 -10.45 -8.51 -1.93
N GLN A 253 -9.27 -9.14 -1.89
CA GLN A 253 -8.71 -9.72 -0.66
C GLN A 253 -8.56 -8.67 0.44
N LEU A 254 -7.96 -7.51 0.13
CA LEU A 254 -7.76 -6.42 1.08
C LEU A 254 -9.09 -5.86 1.61
N LEU A 255 -10.10 -5.77 0.76
CA LEU A 255 -11.43 -5.28 1.15
C LEU A 255 -12.34 -6.39 1.71
N GLY A 256 -11.82 -7.60 1.93
CA GLY A 256 -12.54 -8.71 2.56
C GLY A 256 -13.70 -9.26 1.72
N TYR A 257 -13.64 -9.12 0.40
CA TYR A 257 -14.53 -9.86 -0.50
C TYR A 257 -14.04 -11.30 -0.65
N ASP A 258 -14.96 -12.23 -0.91
CA ASP A 258 -14.61 -13.59 -1.29
C ASP A 258 -13.81 -13.54 -2.60
N ALA A 259 -12.49 -13.66 -2.46
CA ALA A 259 -11.57 -13.88 -3.54
C ALA A 259 -11.55 -15.38 -3.79
N ASN A 260 -12.52 -15.89 -4.55
CA ASN A 260 -12.30 -17.17 -5.22
C ASN A 260 -11.04 -17.01 -6.07
N LYS A 261 -9.95 -17.66 -5.64
CA LYS A 261 -8.57 -17.45 -6.12
C LYS A 261 -8.34 -17.78 -7.61
N GLU A 262 -9.40 -18.16 -8.33
CA GLU A 262 -9.33 -18.70 -9.69
C GLU A 262 -10.21 -17.96 -10.70
N ALA A 263 -10.94 -16.92 -10.28
CA ALA A 263 -11.69 -16.12 -11.25
C ALA A 263 -10.71 -15.31 -12.11
N SER A 264 -10.66 -15.58 -13.42
CA SER A 264 -9.85 -14.82 -14.38
C SER A 264 -10.37 -13.41 -14.62
N GLU A 265 -11.66 -13.19 -14.33
CA GLU A 265 -12.36 -11.93 -14.53
C GLU A 265 -13.36 -11.70 -13.39
N PHE A 266 -13.70 -10.44 -13.14
CA PHE A 266 -14.76 -10.08 -12.23
C PHE A 266 -15.67 -9.02 -12.84
N THR A 267 -16.93 -9.09 -12.43
CA THR A 267 -17.96 -8.14 -12.83
C THR A 267 -17.92 -6.91 -11.93
N SER A 268 -17.87 -5.74 -12.54
CA SER A 268 -18.01 -4.44 -11.90
C SER A 268 -19.24 -3.72 -12.42
N VAL A 269 -19.91 -2.97 -11.54
CA VAL A 269 -20.98 -2.04 -11.92
C VAL A 269 -20.34 -0.70 -12.23
N ALA A 270 -20.42 -0.32 -13.49
CA ALA A 270 -20.04 1.00 -13.96
C ALA A 270 -21.30 1.82 -14.28
N PHE A 271 -21.11 3.10 -14.55
CA PHE A 271 -22.20 4.00 -14.92
C PHE A 271 -21.86 4.77 -16.19
N ASP A 272 -22.76 4.71 -17.16
CA ASP A 272 -22.77 5.62 -18.32
C ASP A 272 -23.77 6.74 -18.02
N GLY A 273 -23.25 7.93 -17.71
CA GLY A 273 -24.03 8.96 -17.04
C GLY A 273 -24.57 8.45 -15.69
N THR A 274 -25.90 8.29 -15.60
CA THR A 274 -26.60 7.79 -14.40
C THR A 274 -27.11 6.35 -14.54
N GLU A 275 -26.97 5.73 -15.71
CA GLU A 275 -27.48 4.38 -15.95
C GLU A 275 -26.44 3.33 -15.56
N PRO A 276 -26.80 2.34 -14.73
CA PRO A 276 -25.87 1.29 -14.33
C PRO A 276 -25.63 0.33 -15.50
N ILE A 277 -24.37 0.14 -15.85
CA ILE A 277 -23.91 -0.83 -16.83
C ILE A 277 -23.01 -1.87 -16.16
N THR A 278 -22.93 -3.04 -16.78
CA THR A 278 -22.06 -4.13 -16.33
C THR A 278 -20.77 -4.10 -17.12
N LYS A 279 -19.63 -4.01 -16.43
CA LYS A 279 -18.30 -4.05 -17.02
C LYS A 279 -17.53 -5.26 -16.49
N THR A 280 -16.93 -6.03 -17.38
CA THR A 280 -16.05 -7.13 -17.02
C THR A 280 -14.60 -6.64 -16.97
N LEU A 281 -13.89 -6.96 -15.90
CA LEU A 281 -12.52 -6.56 -15.67
C LEU A 281 -11.64 -7.80 -15.43
N PRO A 282 -10.45 -7.89 -16.05
CA PRO A 282 -9.51 -8.96 -15.75
C PRO A 282 -9.07 -8.95 -14.30
N ALA A 283 -8.93 -10.13 -13.68
CA ALA A 283 -8.50 -10.28 -12.28
C ALA A 283 -7.11 -9.69 -12.00
N ASP A 284 -6.23 -9.77 -12.99
CA ASP A 284 -4.86 -9.27 -12.95
C ASP A 284 -4.72 -7.81 -13.43
N ALA A 285 -5.81 -7.15 -13.82
CA ALA A 285 -5.78 -5.72 -14.10
C ALA A 285 -5.75 -4.91 -12.79
N LYS A 286 -4.94 -3.85 -12.76
CA LYS A 286 -4.97 -2.88 -11.66
C LYS A 286 -6.28 -2.09 -11.74
N VAL A 287 -6.94 -1.95 -10.59
CA VAL A 287 -8.21 -1.24 -10.45
C VAL A 287 -8.21 -0.35 -9.22
N PHE A 288 -8.99 0.72 -9.30
CA PHE A 288 -9.37 1.58 -8.20
C PHE A 288 -10.72 1.15 -7.65
N LYS A 289 -10.82 0.99 -6.32
CA LYS A 289 -12.08 0.80 -5.60
C LYS A 289 -12.16 1.80 -4.47
N PHE A 290 -13.12 2.73 -4.54
CA PHE A 290 -13.35 3.73 -3.52
C PHE A 290 -14.26 3.21 -2.40
N TYR A 291 -14.11 3.76 -1.21
CA TYR A 291 -14.94 3.49 -0.05
C TYR A 291 -14.93 4.65 0.93
N PHE A 292 -15.98 4.74 1.74
CA PHE A 292 -16.01 5.66 2.88
C PHE A 292 -15.52 4.95 4.13
N LYS A 293 -14.72 5.65 4.93
CA LYS A 293 -14.25 5.16 6.22
C LYS A 293 -14.68 6.14 7.31
N HIS A 294 -15.31 5.62 8.36
CA HIS A 294 -15.56 6.39 9.57
C HIS A 294 -14.25 6.51 10.36
N ILE A 295 -13.83 7.75 10.63
CA ILE A 295 -12.49 8.07 11.15
C ILE A 295 -12.29 7.52 12.57
N GLU A 296 -13.31 7.62 13.44
CA GLU A 296 -13.19 7.21 14.84
C GLU A 296 -13.25 5.70 15.04
N SER A 297 -14.24 5.03 14.44
CA SER A 297 -14.43 3.58 14.63
C SER A 297 -13.60 2.74 13.66
N GLY A 298 -13.08 3.33 12.59
CA GLY A 298 -12.42 2.60 11.51
C GLY A 298 -13.37 1.72 10.69
N ASN A 299 -14.69 1.90 10.82
CA ASN A 299 -15.67 1.19 10.00
C ASN A 299 -15.54 1.61 8.54
N VAL A 300 -15.67 0.64 7.64
CA VAL A 300 -15.55 0.83 6.19
C VAL A 300 -16.86 0.47 5.51
N PHE A 301 -17.32 1.36 4.63
CA PHE A 301 -18.56 1.28 3.89
C PHE A 301 -18.24 1.18 2.40
N LEU A 302 -18.42 -0.02 1.85
CA LEU A 302 -17.99 -0.37 0.50
C LEU A 302 -19.08 -0.12 -0.56
N GLY A 303 -20.33 0.04 -0.13
CA GLY A 303 -21.50 -0.02 -1.01
C GLY A 303 -21.94 -1.46 -1.29
N THR A 304 -23.16 -1.61 -1.82
CA THR A 304 -23.78 -2.92 -2.09
C THR A 304 -23.22 -3.65 -3.31
N LYS A 305 -22.49 -2.96 -4.20
CA LYS A 305 -21.96 -3.52 -5.44
C LYS A 305 -20.47 -3.26 -5.56
N TRP A 306 -19.78 -4.15 -6.27
CA TRP A 306 -18.41 -3.91 -6.71
C TRP A 306 -18.45 -2.93 -7.89
N ASP A 307 -17.89 -1.74 -7.72
CA ASP A 307 -17.97 -0.57 -8.61
C ASP A 307 -16.57 -0.08 -9.04
N ALA A 308 -15.58 -0.97 -8.97
CA ALA A 308 -14.19 -0.68 -9.31
C ALA A 308 -13.99 -0.44 -10.82
N ASP A 309 -12.95 0.32 -11.17
CA ASP A 309 -12.55 0.53 -12.56
C ASP A 309 -11.03 0.66 -12.68
N SER A 310 -10.47 0.47 -13.87
CA SER A 310 -9.04 0.67 -14.12
C SER A 310 -8.64 2.14 -14.06
N SER A 311 -9.57 3.06 -14.35
CA SER A 311 -9.34 4.50 -14.20
C SER A 311 -9.87 5.01 -12.87
N TRP A 312 -9.10 5.86 -12.19
CA TRP A 312 -9.49 6.38 -10.88
C TRP A 312 -10.74 7.27 -10.95
N ASP A 313 -10.87 8.07 -12.01
CA ASP A 313 -11.98 9.01 -12.20
C ASP A 313 -13.28 8.27 -12.51
N GLN A 314 -13.23 7.25 -13.37
CA GLN A 314 -14.35 6.36 -13.63
C GLN A 314 -14.73 5.55 -12.39
N ALA A 315 -13.77 5.00 -11.64
CA ALA A 315 -14.05 4.27 -10.40
C ALA A 315 -14.71 5.17 -9.35
N LEU A 316 -14.25 6.42 -9.23
CA LEU A 316 -14.87 7.40 -8.34
C LEU A 316 -16.28 7.77 -8.82
N TRP A 317 -16.46 8.00 -10.12
CA TRP A 317 -17.77 8.27 -10.70
C TRP A 317 -18.76 7.14 -10.40
N ASN A 318 -18.35 5.88 -10.64
CA ASN A 318 -19.14 4.71 -10.34
C ASN A 318 -19.54 4.66 -8.86
N HIS A 319 -18.60 4.98 -7.97
CA HIS A 319 -18.83 5.03 -6.53
C HIS A 319 -19.87 6.07 -6.11
N LEU A 320 -19.76 7.29 -6.67
CA LEU A 320 -20.69 8.38 -6.39
C LEU A 320 -22.09 8.09 -6.95
N MET A 321 -22.19 7.53 -8.15
CA MET A 321 -23.48 7.15 -8.74
C MET A 321 -24.12 5.98 -8.00
N ALA A 322 -23.35 4.97 -7.61
CA ALA A 322 -23.82 3.88 -6.76
C ALA A 322 -24.35 4.41 -5.42
N PHE A 323 -23.64 5.36 -4.80
CA PHE A 323 -24.06 6.02 -3.57
C PHE A 323 -25.41 6.75 -3.73
N LYS A 324 -25.55 7.57 -4.79
CA LYS A 324 -26.81 8.26 -5.10
C LYS A 324 -27.95 7.27 -5.33
N SER A 325 -27.71 6.23 -6.13
CA SER A 325 -28.70 5.20 -6.45
C SER A 325 -29.18 4.46 -5.20
N GLU A 326 -28.28 4.02 -4.33
CA GLU A 326 -28.61 3.30 -3.10
C GLU A 326 -29.40 4.17 -2.12
N LEU A 327 -29.05 5.45 -2.02
CA LEU A 327 -29.75 6.41 -1.16
C LEU A 327 -31.02 7.00 -1.80
N LYS A 328 -31.37 6.60 -3.02
CA LYS A 328 -32.52 7.08 -3.81
C LYS A 328 -32.51 8.60 -3.97
N LEU A 329 -31.35 9.14 -4.33
CA LEU A 329 -31.12 10.56 -4.57
C LEU A 329 -31.15 10.81 -6.08
N ASN A 330 -31.98 11.75 -6.53
CA ASN A 330 -32.09 12.14 -7.93
C ASN A 330 -30.85 12.93 -8.38
#